data_AF-A0A661RJZ1-F1
#
_entry.id   AF-A0A661RJZ1-F1
#
_cell.length_a   1.000
_cell.length_b   1.000
_cell.length_c   1.000
_cell.angle_alpha   90.00
_cell.angle_beta   90.00
_cell.angle_gamma   90.00
#
_symmetry.space_group_name_H-M   'P 1'
#
loop_
_entity.id
_entity.type
_entity.pdbx_description
1 polymer ?
#
loop_
_entity_poly.entity_id
_entity_poly.type
_entity_poly.pdbx_seq_one_letter_code
_entity_poly.pdbx_strand_id
1 'polypeptide(L)' 'GALSLQAALNPAHTEYLFFVSKKDTTHQFSKTVQEHNRAVKQYQLKKK' A
#
# COMPACT_ATOMS: atom_id res chain seq x y z
N GLY A 1 -5.50 15.83 10.39
CA GLY A 1 -4.69 17.03 10.07
C GLY A 1 -3.28 16.90 10.60
N ALA A 2 -3.05 17.15 11.89
CA ALA A 2 -1.72 17.16 12.51
C ALA A 2 -0.88 15.90 12.26
N LEU A 3 -1.47 14.71 12.40
CA LEU A 3 -0.78 13.44 12.15
C LEU A 3 -0.30 13.27 10.70
N SER A 4 -1.04 13.81 9.73
CA SER A 4 -0.66 13.79 8.32
C SER A 4 0.54 14.70 8.06
N LEU A 5 0.59 15.87 8.70
CA LEU A 5 1.74 16.78 8.63
C LEU A 5 2.98 16.15 9.28
N GLN A 6 2.82 15.50 10.43
CA GLN A 6 3.91 14.81 11.11
C GLN A 6 4.50 13.68 10.25
N ALA A 7 3.67 12.89 9.57
CA ALA A 7 4.12 11.82 8.67
C ALA A 7 4.82 12.37 7.42
N ALA A 8 4.40 13.53 6.91
CA ALA A 8 5.08 14.18 5.80
C ALA A 8 6.47 14.72 6.20
N LEU A 9 6.60 15.28 7.41
CA LEU A 9 7.87 15.76 7.96
C LEU A 9 8.80 14.62 8.39
N ASN A 10 8.24 13.50 8.84
CA ASN A 10 8.99 12.35 9.36
C ASN A 10 8.50 11.06 8.68
N PRO A 11 8.84 10.85 7.40
CA PRO A 11 8.43 9.65 6.69
C PRO A 11 9.13 8.41 7.26
N ALA A 12 8.46 7.26 7.18
CA ALA A 12 9.08 5.99 7.51
C ALA A 12 10.17 5.65 6.47
N HIS A 13 11.35 5.24 6.93
CA HIS A 13 12.44 4.83 6.03
C HIS A 13 12.15 3.42 5.51
N THR A 14 11.58 3.33 4.31
CA THR A 14 11.20 2.07 3.67
C THR A 14 11.44 2.12 2.17
N GLU A 15 11.62 0.97 1.54
CA GLU A 15 11.82 0.83 0.09
C GLU A 15 10.50 0.58 -0.66
N TYR A 16 9.35 0.82 -0.03
CA TYR A 16 8.07 0.56 -0.65
C TYR A 16 7.75 1.64 -1.68
N LEU A 17 7.48 1.22 -2.91
CA LEU A 17 7.14 2.11 -4.03
C LEU A 17 5.68 1.99 -4.44
N PHE A 18 5.01 0.90 -4.04
CA PHE A 18 3.63 0.61 -4.41
C PHE A 18 2.80 0.26 -3.19
N PHE A 19 1.51 0.60 -3.23
CA PHE A 19 0.53 0.17 -2.23
C PHE A 19 -0.80 -0.21 -2.90
N VAL A 20 -1.55 -1.11 -2.27
CA VAL A 20 -2.88 -1.51 -2.73
C VAL A 20 -3.80 -1.72 -1.53
N SER A 21 -5.05 -1.25 -1.61
CA SER A 21 -6.06 -1.51 -0.57
C SER A 21 -6.45 -2.99 -0.55
N LYS A 22 -6.51 -3.58 0.65
CA LYS A 22 -6.95 -4.97 0.87
C LYS A 22 -8.48 -5.12 0.95
N LYS A 23 -9.24 -4.02 0.86
CA LYS A 23 -10.70 -3.92 1.05
C LYS A 23 -11.20 -4.22 2.48
N ASP A 24 -10.30 -4.35 3.45
CA ASP A 24 -10.60 -4.60 4.87
C ASP A 24 -10.16 -3.43 5.76
N THR A 25 -10.07 -2.22 5.20
CA THR A 25 -9.48 -0.99 5.80
C THR A 25 -7.96 -0.97 5.93
N THR A 26 -7.27 -2.05 5.56
CA THR A 26 -5.80 -2.09 5.56
C THR A 26 -5.20 -2.01 4.16
N HIS A 27 -3.89 -1.77 4.11
CA HIS A 27 -3.12 -1.65 2.87
C HIS A 27 -2.00 -2.71 2.82
N GLN A 28 -1.71 -3.19 1.61
CA GLN A 28 -0.51 -3.95 1.31
C GLN A 28 0.51 -3.04 0.62
N PHE A 29 1.74 -2.99 1.14
CA PHE A 29 2.86 -2.30 0.52
C PHE A 29 3.74 -3.28 -0.26
N SER A 30 4.39 -2.82 -1.33
CA SER A 30 5.23 -3.64 -2.20
C SER A 30 6.43 -2.83 -2.70
N LYS A 31 7.57 -3.51 -2.86
CA LYS A 31 8.81 -2.88 -3.37
C LYS A 31 8.87 -2.93 -4.89
N THR A 32 8.34 -3.99 -5.48
CA THR A 32 8.38 -4.20 -6.94
C THR A 32 6.99 -4.17 -7.58
N VAL A 33 6.96 -3.85 -8.88
CA VAL A 33 5.71 -3.89 -9.67
C VAL A 33 5.13 -5.30 -9.76
N GLN A 34 5.97 -6.34 -9.70
CA GLN A 34 5.54 -7.74 -9.74
C GLN A 34 4.77 -8.12 -8.46
N GLU A 35 5.28 -7.73 -7.29
CA GLU A 35 4.60 -7.88 -6.00
C GLU A 35 3.28 -7.11 -5.96
N HIS A 36 3.30 -5.85 -6.42
CA HIS A 36 2.10 -5.03 -6.50
C HIS A 36 1.01 -5.70 -7.35
N ASN A 37 1.35 -6.18 -8.54
CA ASN A 37 0.40 -6.84 -9.44
C ASN A 37 -0.18 -8.13 -8.85
N ARG A 38 0.61 -8.90 -8.08
CA ARG A 38 0.12 -10.06 -7.33
C ARG A 38 -0.89 -9.64 -6.26
N ALA A 39 -0.57 -8.60 -5.51
CA ALA A 39 -1.46 -8.07 -4.47
C ALA A 39 -2.76 -7.49 -5.07
N VAL A 40 -2.69 -6.77 -6.20
CA VAL A 40 -3.87 -6.29 -6.94
C VAL A 40 -4.77 -7.46 -7.36
N LYS A 41 -4.17 -8.53 -7.91
CA LYS A 41 -4.92 -9.75 -8.26
C LYS A 41 -5.61 -10.37 -7.05
N GLN A 42 -4.91 -10.44 -5.92
CA GLN A 42 -5.42 -11.04 -4.68
C GLN A 42 -6.56 -10.23 -4.05
N TYR A 43 -6.40 -8.92 -3.92
CA TYR A 43 -7.30 -8.08 -3.11
C TYR A 43 -8.36 -7.35 -3.94
N GLN A 44 -8.04 -6.99 -5.19
CA GLN A 44 -8.95 -6.19 -6.02
C GLN A 44 -9.69 -7.01 -7.08
N LEU A 45 -8.98 -7.90 -7.78
CA LEU A 45 -9.49 -8.59 -8.98
C LEU A 45 -10.12 -9.96 -8.72
N LYS A 46 -10.07 -10.51 -7.50
CA LYS A 46 -10.95 -11.62 -7.12
C LYS A 46 -12.41 -11.12 -7.13
N LYS A 47 -13.00 -11.09 -8.32
CA LYS A 47 -14.45 -11.04 -8.52
C LYS A 47 -15.01 -12.43 -8.18
N LYS A 48 -16.14 -12.45 -7.47
CA LYS A 48 -17.04 -13.60 -7.48
C LYS A 48 -17.53 -13.85 -8.91
#